data_AF-A0A1M3DVF5-F1
#
_entry.id   AF-A0A1M3DVF5-F1
#
_cell.length_a   1.000
_cell.length_b   1.000
_cell.length_c   1.000
_cell.angle_alpha   90.00
_cell.angle_beta   90.00
_cell.angle_gamma   90.00
#
_symmetry.space_group_name_H-M   'P 1'
#
loop_
_entity.id
_entity.type
_entity.pdbx_description
1 polymer ?
#
loop_
_entity_poly.entity_id
_entity_poly.type
_entity_poly.pdbx_seq_one_letter_code
_entity_poly.pdbx_strand_id
1 'polypeptide(L)'
;MITDAQKQEFYQALFDKNAKSGANGFFSPGLTDEKLIKKLCDLSPIPINIMITQSGLTSKRLAELGVSRISYGPIPYFQAIESFKSGAQKALEMSVYI
;
A
#
# COMPACT_ATOMS: atom_id res chain seq x y z
N MET A 1 5.85 6.34 -27.51
CA MET A 1 5.20 5.59 -26.41
C MET A 1 6.18 4.52 -25.92
N ILE A 2 6.28 4.29 -24.61
CA ILE A 2 7.11 3.22 -24.04
C ILE A 2 6.34 1.89 -24.12
N THR A 3 6.98 0.82 -24.60
CA THR A 3 6.39 -0.52 -24.72
C THR A 3 6.38 -1.27 -23.38
N ASP A 4 5.56 -2.32 -23.27
CA ASP A 4 5.52 -3.14 -22.05
C ASP A 4 6.82 -3.90 -21.79
N ALA A 5 7.58 -4.21 -22.85
CA ALA A 5 8.92 -4.78 -22.76
C ALA A 5 9.90 -3.77 -22.12
N GLN A 6 9.89 -2.52 -22.59
CA GLN A 6 10.73 -1.46 -22.03
C GLN A 6 10.40 -1.17 -20.55
N LYS A 7 9.12 -1.20 -20.17
CA LYS A 7 8.71 -1.07 -18.75
C LYS A 7 9.21 -2.24 -17.91
N GLN A 8 9.15 -3.46 -18.43
CA GLN A 8 9.61 -4.65 -17.72
C GLN A 8 11.12 -4.64 -17.49
N GLU A 9 11.89 -4.28 -18.51
CA GLU A 9 13.34 -4.11 -18.40
C GLU A 9 13.69 -3.05 -17.37
N PHE A 10 12.98 -1.93 -17.36
CA PHE A 10 13.14 -0.89 -16.34
C PHE A 10 12.89 -1.41 -14.92
N TYR A 11 11.77 -2.11 -14.68
CA TYR A 11 11.46 -2.64 -13.35
C TYR A 11 12.46 -3.70 -12.90
N GLN A 12 12.89 -4.59 -13.80
CA GLN A 12 13.92 -5.59 -13.49
C GLN A 12 15.22 -4.90 -13.07
N ALA A 13 15.71 -3.94 -13.86
CA ALA A 13 16.93 -3.21 -13.54
C ALA A 13 16.82 -2.44 -12.21
N LEU A 14 15.65 -1.85 -11.93
CA LEU A 14 15.38 -1.17 -10.67
C LEU A 14 15.44 -2.14 -9.49
N PHE A 15 14.80 -3.31 -9.59
CA PHE A 15 14.81 -4.31 -8.55
C PHE A 15 16.21 -4.88 -8.29
N ASP A 16 16.93 -5.25 -9.34
CA ASP A 16 18.29 -5.77 -9.22
C ASP A 16 19.23 -4.76 -8.57
N LYS A 17 19.10 -3.47 -8.91
CA LYS A 17 19.89 -2.40 -8.30
C LYS A 17 19.60 -2.26 -6.80
N ASN A 18 18.33 -2.30 -6.41
CA ASN A 18 17.94 -2.23 -5.00
C ASN A 18 18.44 -3.45 -4.22
N ALA A 19 18.26 -4.66 -4.78
CA ALA A 19 18.74 -5.90 -4.18
C ALA A 19 20.26 -5.90 -4.01
N LYS A 20 21.02 -5.49 -5.04
CA LYS A 20 22.49 -5.35 -4.98
C LYS A 20 22.95 -4.31 -3.96
N SER A 21 22.12 -3.32 -3.67
CA SER A 21 22.39 -2.31 -2.62
C SER A 21 22.08 -2.81 -1.21
N GLY A 22 21.59 -4.05 -1.05
CA GLY A 22 21.23 -4.63 0.24
C GLY A 22 19.81 -4.33 0.72
N ALA A 23 18.93 -3.83 -0.17
CA ALA A 23 17.52 -3.64 0.18
C ALA A 23 16.86 -4.99 0.48
N ASN A 24 16.07 -5.03 1.56
CA ASN A 24 15.33 -6.22 2.03
C ASN A 24 13.84 -6.16 1.66
N GLY A 25 13.46 -5.16 0.86
CA GLY A 25 12.13 -5.08 0.26
C GLY A 25 12.01 -3.86 -0.64
N PHE A 26 10.99 -3.87 -1.49
CA PHE A 26 10.63 -2.77 -2.37
C PHE A 26 9.25 -2.22 -2.03
N PHE A 27 9.11 -0.90 -1.96
CA PHE A 27 7.85 -0.26 -1.57
C PHE A 27 7.19 0.46 -2.75
N SER A 28 5.96 0.07 -3.10
CA SER A 28 5.15 0.71 -4.14
C SER A 28 3.83 1.24 -3.54
N PRO A 29 3.84 2.42 -2.88
CA PRO A 29 2.65 2.99 -2.27
C PRO A 29 1.60 3.37 -3.32
N GLY A 30 0.33 3.06 -3.06
CA GLY A 30 -0.80 3.54 -3.87
C GLY A 30 -1.02 2.82 -5.19
N LEU A 31 -0.28 1.74 -5.45
CA LEU A 31 -0.53 0.89 -6.62
C LEU A 31 -1.78 0.01 -6.38
N THR A 32 -2.73 0.09 -7.30
CA THR A 32 -4.04 -0.61 -7.20
C THR A 32 -4.35 -1.54 -8.38
N ASP A 33 -3.56 -1.48 -9.45
CA ASP A 33 -3.74 -2.36 -10.60
C ASP A 33 -3.23 -3.77 -10.26
N GLU A 34 -4.15 -4.74 -10.12
CA GLU A 34 -3.82 -6.12 -9.77
C GLU A 34 -2.85 -6.80 -10.74
N LYS A 35 -2.98 -6.53 -12.04
CA LYS A 35 -2.11 -7.14 -13.06
C LYS A 35 -0.69 -6.62 -12.91
N LEU A 36 -0.55 -5.31 -12.66
CA LEU A 36 0.75 -4.71 -12.42
C LEU A 36 1.34 -5.19 -11.08
N ILE A 37 0.55 -5.26 -10.00
CA ILE A 37 1.00 -5.80 -8.70
C ILE A 37 1.55 -7.21 -8.86
N LYS A 38 0.79 -8.11 -9.51
CA LYS A 38 1.23 -9.49 -9.78
C LYS A 38 2.53 -9.51 -10.57
N LYS A 39 2.62 -8.71 -11.63
CA LYS A 39 3.83 -8.60 -12.46
C LYS A 39 5.05 -8.14 -11.65
N LEU A 40 4.88 -7.14 -10.76
CA LEU A 40 5.99 -6.67 -9.91
C LEU A 40 6.42 -7.75 -8.91
N CYS A 41 5.47 -8.47 -8.32
CA CYS A 41 5.78 -9.59 -7.41
C CYS A 41 6.51 -10.72 -8.13
N ASP A 42 6.16 -11.02 -9.38
CA ASP A 42 6.83 -12.07 -10.17
C ASP A 42 8.26 -11.68 -10.60
N LEU A 43 8.52 -10.39 -10.84
CA LEU A 43 9.82 -9.89 -11.32
C LEU A 43 10.81 -9.61 -10.18
N SER A 44 10.30 -9.27 -8.99
CA SER A 44 11.15 -8.79 -7.91
C SER A 44 11.90 -9.93 -7.22
N PRO A 45 13.25 -9.88 -7.12
CA PRO A 45 14.03 -10.81 -6.32
C PRO A 45 13.96 -10.51 -4.81
N ILE A 46 13.30 -9.40 -4.41
CA ILE A 46 13.14 -8.97 -3.01
C ILE A 46 11.66 -8.77 -2.66
N PRO A 47 11.26 -8.92 -1.38
CA PRO A 47 9.87 -8.81 -0.94
C PRO A 47 9.18 -7.49 -1.37
N ILE A 48 7.97 -7.58 -1.93
CA ILE A 48 7.18 -6.40 -2.29
C ILE A 48 6.31 -5.95 -1.11
N ASN A 49 6.32 -4.65 -0.83
CA ASN A 49 5.43 -3.96 0.08
C ASN A 49 4.43 -3.09 -0.69
N ILE A 50 3.13 -3.28 -0.46
CA ILE A 50 2.06 -2.43 -1.00
C ILE A 50 1.36 -1.71 0.15
N MET A 51 1.19 -0.39 0.02
CA MET A 51 0.33 0.37 0.92
C MET A 51 -1.10 0.33 0.39
N ILE A 52 -2.02 -0.22 1.19
CA ILE A 52 -3.45 -0.15 0.91
C ILE A 52 -3.87 1.31 0.90
N THR A 53 -4.46 1.73 -0.20
CA THR A 53 -5.28 2.94 -0.28
C THR A 53 -6.74 2.56 -0.07
N GLN A 54 -7.60 3.53 0.20
CA GLN A 54 -9.04 3.28 0.45
C GLN A 54 -9.77 2.53 -0.68
N SER A 55 -9.13 2.29 -1.83
CA SER A 55 -9.68 1.55 -2.96
C SER A 55 -9.48 0.04 -2.83
N GLY A 56 -10.58 -0.67 -2.54
CA GLY A 56 -10.99 -1.95 -3.14
C GLY A 56 -10.20 -3.24 -2.88
N LEU A 57 -8.86 -3.19 -2.80
CA LEU A 57 -8.06 -4.40 -2.62
C LEU A 57 -7.96 -4.78 -1.14
N THR A 58 -8.45 -5.97 -0.83
CA THR A 58 -8.32 -6.55 0.51
C THR A 58 -6.89 -7.03 0.75
N SER A 59 -6.48 -7.09 2.01
CA SER A 59 -5.18 -7.67 2.38
C SER A 59 -5.03 -9.12 1.90
N LYS A 60 -6.12 -9.89 1.97
CA LYS A 60 -6.19 -11.25 1.41
C LYS A 60 -5.89 -11.25 -0.09
N ARG A 61 -6.52 -10.35 -0.86
CA ARG A 61 -6.31 -10.28 -2.30
C ARG A 61 -4.86 -9.90 -2.65
N LEU A 62 -4.26 -8.97 -1.92
CA LEU A 62 -2.86 -8.60 -2.10
C LEU A 62 -1.92 -9.78 -1.83
N ALA A 63 -2.18 -10.57 -0.78
CA ALA A 63 -1.39 -11.76 -0.49
C ALA A 63 -1.49 -12.81 -1.62
N GLU A 64 -2.68 -13.03 -2.17
CA GLU A 64 -2.89 -13.92 -3.34
C GLU A 64 -2.12 -13.47 -4.59
N LEU A 65 -1.87 -12.15 -4.74
CA LEU A 65 -1.09 -11.59 -5.83
C LEU A 65 0.43 -11.71 -5.61
N GLY A 66 0.89 -12.20 -4.45
CA GLY A 66 2.30 -12.39 -4.12
C GLY A 66 2.93 -11.25 -3.29
N VAL A 67 2.13 -10.30 -2.81
CA VAL A 67 2.62 -9.21 -1.95
C VAL A 67 3.09 -9.78 -0.61
N SER A 68 4.33 -9.47 -0.22
CA SER A 68 4.94 -9.99 1.01
C SER A 68 4.65 -9.14 2.24
N ARG A 69 4.47 -7.82 2.06
CA ARG A 69 4.16 -6.87 3.14
C ARG A 69 3.04 -5.94 2.73
N ILE A 70 2.14 -5.68 3.67
CA ILE A 70 1.00 -4.78 3.45
C ILE A 70 1.08 -3.68 4.49
N SER A 71 1.12 -2.42 4.06
CA SER A 71 1.07 -1.26 4.94
C SER A 71 -0.25 -0.50 4.80
N TYR A 72 -0.66 0.21 5.84
CA TYR A 72 -1.93 0.96 5.88
C TYR A 72 -1.75 2.48 5.83
N GLY A 73 -0.49 2.93 5.75
CA GLY A 73 -0.16 4.36 5.76
C GLY A 73 -0.76 5.09 6.96
N PRO A 74 -1.22 6.34 6.78
CA PRO A 74 -1.81 7.13 7.86
C PRO A 74 -3.29 6.83 8.11
N ILE A 75 -3.92 5.90 7.36
CA ILE A 75 -5.36 5.66 7.42
C ILE A 75 -5.84 5.31 8.83
N PRO A 76 -5.18 4.39 9.58
CA PRO A 76 -5.62 4.08 10.95
C PRO A 76 -5.55 5.29 11.90
N TYR A 77 -4.55 6.15 11.72
CA TYR A 77 -4.43 7.38 12.51
C TYR A 77 -5.57 8.35 12.20
N PHE A 78 -5.88 8.58 10.92
CA PHE A 78 -7.00 9.44 10.53
C PHE A 78 -8.34 8.90 11.08
N GLN A 79 -8.56 7.59 11.01
CA GLN A 79 -9.75 6.96 11.58
C GLN A 79 -9.85 7.18 13.11
N ALA A 80 -8.73 7.05 13.82
CA ALA A 80 -8.69 7.27 15.26
C ALA A 80 -9.03 8.73 15.62
N ILE A 81 -8.44 9.69 14.92
CA ILE A 81 -8.69 11.12 15.14
C ILE A 81 -10.12 11.51 14.80
N GLU A 82 -10.69 11.00 13.71
CA GLU A 82 -12.10 11.27 13.37
C GLU A 82 -13.05 10.66 14.42
N SER A 83 -12.79 9.43 14.87
CA SER A 83 -13.58 8.79 15.94
C SER A 83 -13.54 9.60 17.24
N PHE A 84 -12.36 10.09 17.61
CA PHE A 84 -12.19 10.94 18.80
C PHE A 84 -12.96 12.25 18.67
N LYS A 85 -12.84 12.96 17.54
CA LYS A 85 -13.56 14.21 17.28
C LYS A 85 -15.08 14.01 17.38
N SER A 86 -15.61 12.97 16.74
CA SER A 86 -17.04 12.65 16.81
C SER A 86 -17.50 12.33 18.23
N GLY A 87 -16.69 11.63 19.02
CA GLY A 87 -16.98 11.37 20.43
C GLY A 87 -17.02 12.65 21.26
N ALA A 88 -16.03 13.53 21.07
CA ALA A 88 -15.96 14.82 21.77
C ALA A 88 -17.15 15.74 21.42
N GLN A 89 -17.54 15.80 20.14
CA GLN A 89 -18.70 16.57 19.69
C GLN A 89 -20.00 16.08 20.36
N LYS A 90 -20.24 14.76 20.36
CA LYS A 90 -21.41 14.17 21.04
C LYS A 90 -21.43 14.48 22.54
N ALA A 91 -20.27 14.40 23.20
CA ALA A 91 -20.18 14.73 24.63
C ALA A 91 -20.56 16.19 24.88
N LEU A 92 -20.07 17.12 24.05
CA LEU A 92 -20.45 18.53 24.15
C LEU A 92 -21.95 18.72 23.95
N GLU A 93 -22.55 18.13 22.91
CA GLU A 93 -23.99 18.21 22.63
C GLU A 93 -24.86 17.68 23.78
N MET A 94 -24.49 16.52 24.35
CA MET A 94 -25.18 15.95 25.52
C MET A 94 -25.06 16.81 26.78
N SER A 95 -23.96 17.55 26.92
CA SER A 95 -23.71 18.43 28.07
C SER A 95 -24.56 19.71 28.03
N VAL A 96 -25.20 20.04 26.90
CA VAL A 96 -26.08 21.21 26.76
C VAL A 96 -27.53 20.91 27.21
N TYR A 97 -27.86 19.66 27.52
CA TYR A 97 -29.20 19.22 27.95
C TYR A 97 -29.34 18.98 29.46
N ILE A 98 -28.36 19.40 30.26
CA ILE A 98 -28.40 19.42 31.74
C ILE A 98 -28.39 20.87 32.21
#